data_AF-A0A538J0N8-F1
#
_entry.id   AF-A0A538J0N8-F1
#
_cell.length_a   1.000
_cell.length_b   1.000
_cell.length_c   1.000
_cell.angle_alpha   90.00
_cell.angle_beta   90.00
_cell.angle_gamma   90.00
#
_symmetry.space_group_name_H-M   'P 1'
#
loop_
_entity.id
_entity.type
_entity.pdbx_description
1 polymer ?
#
loop_
_entity_poly.entity_id
_entity_poly.type
_entity_poly.pdbx_seq_one_letter_code
_entity_poly.pdbx_strand_id
1 'polypeptide(L)' 'MRSALEWAQVRALAADGISQREIAERLGINRRTVARLAQSDEPPRYRRTLTGSQLDPLEP' A
#
# COMPACT_ATOMS: atom_id res chain seq x y z
N MET A 1 -4.47 8.18 -7.73
CA MET A 1 -5.42 8.05 -6.60
C MET A 1 -4.93 6.91 -5.74
N ARG A 2 -4.80 7.08 -4.42
CA ARG A 2 -4.39 5.98 -3.52
C ARG A 2 -5.63 5.35 -2.92
N SER A 3 -5.74 4.03 -3.03
CA SER A 3 -6.93 3.26 -2.67
C SER A 3 -6.92 2.83 -1.19
N ALA A 4 -8.10 2.56 -0.63
CA ALA A 4 -8.20 1.94 0.71
C ALA A 4 -7.53 0.55 0.75
N LEU A 5 -7.41 -0.12 -0.39
CA LEU A 5 -6.74 -1.41 -0.53
C LEU A 5 -5.23 -1.28 -0.31
N GLU A 6 -4.57 -0.28 -0.91
CA GLU A 6 -3.13 -0.03 -0.70
C GLU A 6 -2.81 0.28 0.77
N TRP A 7 -3.67 1.04 1.46
CA TRP A 7 -3.54 1.28 2.90
C TRP A 7 -3.61 -0.04 3.69
N ALA A 8 -4.61 -0.88 3.40
CA ALA A 8 -4.78 -2.16 4.08
C ALA A 8 -3.61 -3.11 3.82
N GLN A 9 -3.10 -3.16 2.60
CA GLN A 9 -1.93 -3.97 2.23
C GLN A 9 -0.66 -3.50 2.97
N VAL A 10 -0.40 -2.20 3.01
CA VAL A 10 0.75 -1.65 3.77
C VAL A 10 0.62 -1.97 5.25
N ARG A 11 -0.57 -1.83 5.83
CA ARG A 11 -0.84 -2.13 7.25
C ARG A 11 -0.67 -3.60 7.57
N ALA A 12 -1.15 -4.50 6.71
CA ALA A 12 -1.00 -5.94 6.88
C ALA A 12 0.49 -6.34 6.86
N LEU A 13 1.24 -5.91 5.85
CA LEU A 13 2.67 -6.20 5.75
C LEU A 13 3.47 -5.60 6.92
N ALA A 14 3.11 -4.39 7.39
CA ALA A 14 3.75 -3.79 8.55
C ALA A 14 3.44 -4.57 9.85
N ALA A 15 2.21 -5.10 9.98
CA ALA A 15 1.82 -5.96 11.11
C ALA A 15 2.56 -7.31 11.09
N ASP A 16 2.88 -7.82 9.90
CA ASP A 16 3.72 -9.01 9.68
C ASP A 16 5.21 -8.74 9.97
N GLY A 17 5.58 -7.54 10.43
CA GLY A 17 6.95 -7.15 10.78
C GLY A 17 7.83 -6.82 9.57
N ILE A 18 7.24 -6.70 8.38
CA ILE A 18 7.98 -6.36 7.16
C ILE A 18 8.44 -4.91 7.21
N SER A 19 9.70 -4.67 6.86
CA SER A 19 10.27 -3.32 6.88
C SER A 19 9.62 -2.40 5.86
N GLN A 20 9.52 -1.10 6.15
CA GLN A 20 8.94 -0.12 5.21
C GLN A 20 9.66 -0.07 3.85
N ARG A 21 10.95 -0.41 3.83
CA ARG A 21 11.75 -0.49 2.59
C ARG A 21 11.29 -1.67 1.75
N GLU A 22 11.20 -2.84 2.36
CA GLU A 22 10.74 -4.06 1.71
C GLU A 22 9.30 -3.90 1.20
N ILE A 23 8.42 -3.27 1.98
CA ILE A 23 7.04 -2.94 1.55
C ILE A 23 7.05 -2.01 0.34
N ALA A 24 7.92 -1.00 0.33
CA ALA A 24 8.05 -0.07 -0.79
C ALA A 24 8.51 -0.78 -2.07
N GLU A 25 9.47 -1.71 -1.95
CA GLU A 25 9.97 -2.51 -3.07
C GLU A 25 8.89 -3.48 -3.58
N ARG A 26 8.19 -4.21 -2.68
CA ARG A 26 7.12 -5.16 -3.04
C ARG A 26 5.90 -4.51 -3.68
N LEU A 27 5.52 -3.33 -3.21
CA LEU A 27 4.34 -2.61 -3.71
C LEU A 27 4.68 -1.57 -4.79
N GLY A 28 5.96 -1.35 -5.10
CA GLY A 28 6.40 -0.35 -6.08
C GLY A 28 6.07 1.10 -5.70
N ILE A 29 5.90 1.38 -4.40
CA ILE A 29 5.50 2.71 -3.91
C ILE A 29 6.60 3.37 -3.10
N ASN A 30 6.65 4.70 -3.12
CA ASN A 30 7.68 5.45 -2.38
C ASN A 30 7.64 5.13 -0.87
N ARG A 31 8.80 4.91 -0.24
CA ARG A 31 8.90 4.67 1.22
C ARG A 31 8.20 5.73 2.08
N ARG A 32 8.18 7.01 1.68
CA ARG A 32 7.44 8.08 2.40
C ARG A 32 5.93 7.87 2.32
N THR A 33 5.44 7.24 1.24
CA THR A 33 4.03 6.82 1.11
C THR A 33 3.73 5.67 2.05
N VAL A 34 4.60 4.65 2.11
CA VAL A 34 4.48 3.53 3.06
C VAL A 34 4.42 4.07 4.50
N ALA A 35 5.35 4.93 4.87
CA ALA A 35 5.40 5.53 6.20
C ALA A 35 4.10 6.27 6.56
N ARG A 36 3.52 7.02 5.60
CA ARG A 36 2.27 7.76 5.80
C ARG A 36 1.06 6.84 5.93
N LEU A 37 1.01 5.77 5.14
CA LEU A 37 -0.08 4.80 5.16
C LEU A 37 -0.03 3.92 6.42
N ALA A 38 1.17 3.49 6.83
CA ALA A 38 1.36 2.70 8.05
C ALA A 38 0.99 3.48 9.32
N GLN A 39 1.28 4.79 9.36
CA GLN A 39 0.92 5.69 10.48
C GLN A 39 -0.54 6.15 10.45
N SER A 40 -1.28 5.91 9.36
CA SER A 40 -2.69 6.28 9.30
C SER A 40 -3.52 5.23 10.04
N ASP A 41 -4.12 5.63 11.15
CA ASP A 41 -4.97 4.76 11.98
C ASP A 41 -6.28 4.38 11.29
N GLU A 42 -6.85 5.34 10.56
CA GLU A 42 -8.08 5.19 9.77
C GLU A 42 -7.71 5.07 8.29
N PRO A 43 -8.39 4.22 7.50
CA PRO A 43 -8.26 4.25 6.06
C PRO A 43 -8.46 5.69 5.55
N PRO A 44 -7.61 6.19 4.64
CA PRO A 44 -7.81 7.51 4.07
C PRO A 44 -9.23 7.56 3.48
N ARG A 45 -10.06 8.51 3.92
CA ARG A 45 -11.50 8.67 3.61
C ARG A 45 -11.83 8.93 2.12
N TYR A 46 -10.99 8.52 1.18
CA TYR A 46 -11.28 8.57 -0.25
C TYR A 46 -12.15 7.39 -0.67
N ARG A 47 -13.46 7.62 -0.61
CA ARG A 47 -14.48 6.75 -1.23
C ARG A 47 -14.40 6.93 -2.75
N ARG A 48 -13.94 5.93 -3.52
CA ARG A 48 -14.23 5.88 -4.96
C ARG A 48 -14.26 4.46 -5.52
N THR A 49 -15.27 4.25 -6.35
CA THR A 49 -15.56 3.12 -7.24
C THR A 49 -14.32 2.41 -7.78
N LEU A 50 -14.36 1.08 -7.74
CA LEU A 50 -13.41 0.15 -8.33
C LEU A 50 -12.94 0.65 -9.70
N THR A 51 -11.65 0.93 -9.84
CA THR A 51 -11.03 1.08 -11.17
C THR A 51 -9.66 0.45 -11.08
N GLY A 52 -9.53 -0.70 -11.76
CA GLY A 52 -8.28 -1.28 -12.27
C GLY A 52 -7.12 -1.37 -11.30
N SER A 53 -6.98 -2.53 -10.66
CA SER A 53 -5.71 -2.95 -10.06
C SER A 53 -4.65 -3.08 -11.16
N GLN A 54 -3.77 -2.08 -11.31
CA GLN A 54 -2.55 -2.13 -12.13
C GLN A 54 -1.41 -2.80 -11.35
N LEU A 55 -1.64 -3.99 -10.81
CA LEU A 55 -0.53 -4.86 -10.39
C LEU A 55 -0.21 -5.74 -11.60
N ASP A 56 0.65 -5.23 -12.47
CA ASP A 56 1.32 -6.02 -13.51
C ASP A 56 2.12 -7.12 -12.80
N PRO A 57 1.85 -8.42 -13.05
CA PRO A 57 2.77 -9.47 -12.69
C PRO A 57 3.99 -9.30 -13.61
N LEU A 58 5.12 -8.90 -13.05
CA LEU A 58 6.39 -9.07 -13.74
C LEU A 58 6.69 -10.58 -13.82
N GLU A 59 7.26 -10.98 -14.96
CA GLU A 59 7.95 -12.24 -15.29
C GLU A 59 7.07 -13.36 -15.95
N PRO A 60 7.61 -14.00 -16.99
CA PRO A 60 8.68 -15.01 -16.82
C PRO A 60 10.10 -14.55 -17.15
#